data_AF-A0A6A2YPI7-F1
#
_entry.id   AF-A0A6A2YPI7-F1
#
_cell.length_a   1.000
_cell.length_b   1.000
_cell.length_c   1.000
_cell.angle_alpha   90.00
_cell.angle_beta   90.00
_cell.angle_gamma   90.00
#
_symmetry.space_group_name_H-M   'P 1'
#
loop_
_entity.id
_entity.type
_entity.pdbx_description
1 polymer ?
#
loop_
_entity_poly.entity_id
_entity_poly.type
_entity_poly.pdbx_seq_one_letter_code
_entity_poly.pdbx_strand_id
1 'polypeptide(L)'
;MIYLDGDIQVFENIDHLFDMEDGYFYAVMDCFCEKTWSHTPQYKIGYCQQCPDKVQWPSQLGPKPPLYFNAGMFVYEPSLSVYEDLLNTLEVTAPTPFAEQDYLNVFFRDIYRPIPPIYNLVMAMLWRHPENIELEKAKVVHYCAAGSKPWRYTDKEENMDREDIKMLVGKWWDIYHDEWLDFKNAVATGEAEADEDQLQQFFVVFPEAGIVQHLKAPSAA
;
A
#
# COMPACT_ATOMS: atom_id res chain seq x y z
N MET A 1 -3.80 11.67 -8.80
CA MET A 1 -4.26 10.27 -8.82
C MET A 1 -3.87 9.59 -7.52
N ILE A 2 -4.65 8.62 -7.05
CA ILE A 2 -4.32 7.79 -5.88
C ILE A 2 -3.99 6.38 -6.37
N TYR A 3 -2.80 5.89 -6.05
CA TYR A 3 -2.42 4.49 -6.26
C TYR A 3 -2.75 3.67 -5.02
N LEU A 4 -3.22 2.43 -5.22
CA LEU A 4 -3.51 1.44 -4.18
C LEU A 4 -3.04 0.06 -4.65
N ASP A 5 -2.28 -0.63 -3.79
CA ASP A 5 -1.93 -2.04 -3.98
C ASP A 5 -3.17 -2.94 -4.02
N GLY A 6 -3.06 -4.08 -4.70
CA GLY A 6 -4.16 -5.04 -4.84
C GLY A 6 -4.60 -5.72 -3.54
N ASP A 7 -3.82 -5.59 -2.47
CA ASP A 7 -4.13 -6.05 -1.12
C ASP A 7 -4.43 -4.89 -0.17
N ILE A 8 -5.06 -3.84 -0.68
CA ILE A 8 -5.61 -2.75 0.13
C ILE A 8 -7.13 -2.82 0.18
N GLN A 9 -7.69 -2.47 1.34
CA GLN A 9 -9.13 -2.25 1.51
C GLN A 9 -9.39 -0.84 2.05
N VAL A 10 -10.37 -0.16 1.45
CA VAL A 10 -10.82 1.18 1.85
C VAL A 10 -12.13 1.05 2.63
N PHE A 11 -12.17 1.62 3.84
CA PHE A 11 -13.31 1.57 4.76
C PHE A 11 -14.13 2.87 4.80
N GLU A 12 -13.52 4.00 4.44
CA GLU A 12 -14.18 5.31 4.43
C GLU A 12 -13.77 6.12 3.20
N ASN A 13 -14.55 7.15 2.87
CA ASN A 13 -14.21 8.06 1.79
C ASN A 13 -12.84 8.74 2.04
N ILE A 14 -12.02 8.75 0.99
CA ILE A 14 -10.70 9.39 0.94
C ILE A 14 -10.56 10.40 -0.21
N ASP A 15 -11.66 10.80 -0.86
CA ASP A 15 -11.65 11.73 -2.00
C ASP A 15 -11.03 13.08 -1.68
N HIS A 16 -11.11 13.55 -0.42
CA HIS A 16 -10.47 14.80 0.00
C HIS A 16 -8.94 14.77 -0.14
N LEU A 17 -8.33 13.61 -0.37
CA LEU A 17 -6.91 13.52 -0.72
C LEU A 17 -6.61 14.06 -2.13
N PHE A 18 -7.61 14.18 -3.01
CA PHE A 18 -7.46 14.86 -4.30
C PHE A 18 -7.36 16.38 -4.17
N ASP A 19 -7.74 16.96 -3.03
CA ASP A 19 -7.65 18.40 -2.76
C ASP A 19 -6.28 18.83 -2.23
N MET A 20 -5.31 17.89 -2.13
CA MET A 20 -3.96 18.18 -1.67
C MET A 20 -3.19 19.02 -2.71
N GLU A 21 -2.19 19.78 -2.24
CA GLU A 21 -1.38 20.64 -3.11
C GLU A 21 -0.62 19.82 -4.17
N ASP A 22 -0.73 20.24 -5.43
CA ASP A 22 -0.05 19.66 -6.59
C ASP A 22 1.49 19.71 -6.48
N GLY A 23 2.19 18.93 -7.31
CA GLY A 23 3.66 18.91 -7.35
C GLY A 23 4.35 18.15 -6.21
N TYR A 24 3.60 17.44 -5.36
CA TYR A 24 4.15 16.62 -4.28
C TYR A 24 3.78 15.15 -4.41
N PHE A 25 4.58 14.31 -3.75
CA PHE A 25 4.31 12.88 -3.61
C PHE A 25 3.87 12.59 -2.16
N TYR A 26 2.62 12.21 -1.97
CA TYR A 26 2.06 11.97 -0.63
C TYR A 26 1.95 10.49 -0.34
N ALA A 27 2.53 10.04 0.76
CA ALA A 27 2.48 8.63 1.16
C ALA A 27 2.66 8.48 2.68
N VAL A 28 2.16 7.39 3.24
CA VAL A 28 2.33 7.11 4.68
C VAL A 28 3.75 6.65 4.96
N MET A 29 4.35 7.16 6.04
CA MET A 29 5.66 6.72 6.51
C MET A 29 5.63 5.23 6.87
N ASP A 30 6.65 4.48 6.43
CA ASP A 30 6.85 3.09 6.86
C ASP A 30 7.49 3.04 8.28
N CYS A 31 7.83 1.85 8.77
CA CYS A 31 8.62 1.64 9.98
C CYS A 31 9.93 0.90 9.67
N PHE A 32 10.94 1.09 10.54
CA PHE A 32 12.22 0.37 10.44
C PHE A 32 12.31 -0.81 11.41
N CYS A 33 11.19 -1.25 11.97
CA CYS A 33 11.13 -2.27 13.01
C CYS A 33 11.00 -3.70 12.46
N GLU A 34 10.78 -3.87 11.16
CA GLU A 34 10.67 -5.20 10.56
C GLU A 34 12.03 -5.87 10.35
N LYS A 35 12.07 -7.20 10.49
CA LYS A 35 13.29 -7.99 10.31
C LYS A 35 13.92 -7.84 8.92
N THR A 36 13.14 -7.50 7.90
CA THR A 36 13.63 -7.17 6.55
C THR A 36 14.64 -5.99 6.58
N TRP A 37 14.48 -5.07 7.53
CA TRP A 37 15.41 -3.96 7.77
C TRP A 37 16.69 -4.33 8.54
N SER A 38 16.86 -5.59 8.95
CA SER A 38 17.98 -6.02 9.83
C SER A 38 19.39 -5.74 9.30
N HIS A 39 19.52 -5.53 7.98
CA HIS A 39 20.77 -5.15 7.35
C HIS A 39 21.13 -3.65 7.56
N THR A 40 20.16 -2.81 7.90
CA THR A 40 20.30 -1.34 7.98
C THR A 40 20.80 -0.85 9.35
N PRO A 41 21.47 0.32 9.42
CA PRO A 41 21.83 0.95 10.68
C PRO A 41 20.62 1.27 11.58
N GLN A 42 19.50 1.72 10.99
CA GLN A 42 18.25 2.08 11.67
C GLN A 42 17.78 0.93 12.55
N TYR A 43 17.62 -0.26 11.96
CA TYR A 43 17.19 -1.47 12.68
C TYR A 43 18.20 -1.87 13.75
N LYS A 44 19.50 -1.87 13.43
CA LYS A 44 20.57 -2.34 14.33
C LYS A 44 20.67 -1.53 15.63
N ILE A 45 20.38 -0.23 15.57
CA ILE A 45 20.39 0.64 16.74
C ILE A 45 19.00 0.77 17.41
N GLY A 46 17.97 0.18 16.81
CA GLY A 46 16.57 0.31 17.28
C GLY A 46 15.94 1.67 16.99
N TYR A 47 16.48 2.45 16.05
CA TYR A 47 15.91 3.71 15.60
C TYR A 47 14.72 3.47 14.66
N CYS A 48 13.59 4.12 14.91
CA CYS A 48 12.42 4.10 14.02
C CYS A 48 11.85 5.52 13.87
N GLN A 49 11.53 5.90 12.63
CA GLN A 49 10.93 7.20 12.32
C GLN A 49 9.50 7.39 12.87
N GLN A 50 8.83 6.30 13.23
CA GLN A 50 7.51 6.31 13.88
C GLN A 50 7.58 6.71 15.36
N CYS A 51 8.73 6.56 15.99
CA CYS A 51 8.97 6.93 17.38
C CYS A 51 10.39 7.49 17.57
N PRO A 52 10.71 8.63 16.90
CA PRO A 52 12.08 9.15 16.82
C PRO A 52 12.65 9.53 18.20
N ASP A 53 11.80 9.73 19.21
CA ASP A 53 12.21 10.06 20.56
C ASP A 53 12.66 8.87 21.40
N LYS A 54 12.26 7.64 21.03
CA LYS A 54 12.62 6.42 21.75
C LYS A 54 14.11 6.11 21.63
N VAL A 55 14.67 6.32 20.44
CA VAL A 55 16.10 6.20 20.17
C VAL A 55 16.47 7.37 19.27
N GLN A 56 17.32 8.28 19.76
CA GLN A 56 17.79 9.41 18.96
C GLN A 56 18.85 8.94 17.95
N TRP A 57 18.83 9.51 16.74
CA TRP A 57 19.82 9.18 15.71
C TRP A 57 21.23 9.63 16.14
N PRO A 58 22.21 8.71 16.28
CA PRO A 58 23.56 9.06 16.71
C PRO A 58 24.27 9.91 15.66
N SER A 59 24.81 11.07 16.08
CA SER A 59 25.53 11.97 15.17
C SER A 59 26.77 11.34 14.53
N GLN A 60 27.34 10.31 15.16
CA GLN A 60 28.46 9.53 14.64
C GLN A 60 28.11 8.71 13.38
N LEU A 61 26.82 8.45 13.15
CA LEU A 61 26.34 7.76 11.95
C LEU A 61 26.06 8.72 10.78
N GLY A 62 26.35 10.02 10.96
CA GLY A 62 26.12 11.05 9.95
C GLY A 62 24.72 11.69 10.06
N PRO A 63 24.24 12.35 8.99
CA PRO A 63 22.92 12.96 9.00
C PRO A 63 21.83 11.91 9.22
N LYS A 64 20.73 12.33 9.84
CA LYS A 64 19.54 11.50 9.99
C LYS A 64 19.07 11.03 8.60
N PRO A 65 18.67 9.75 8.43
CA PRO A 65 18.14 9.30 7.16
C PRO A 65 16.91 10.12 6.76
N PRO A 66 16.67 10.31 5.45
CA PRO A 66 15.43 10.92 4.98
C PRO A 66 14.23 10.10 5.45
N LEU A 67 13.06 10.74 5.50
CA LEU A 67 11.82 10.01 5.76
C LEU A 67 11.61 8.98 4.64
N TYR A 68 11.06 7.84 5.03
CA TYR A 68 10.86 6.71 4.14
C TYR A 68 9.39 6.27 4.15
N PHE A 69 8.74 6.17 3.00
CA PHE A 69 7.32 5.80 2.89
C PHE A 69 7.10 4.36 2.48
N ASN A 70 5.91 3.84 2.82
CA ASN A 70 5.39 2.60 2.25
C ASN A 70 4.80 2.89 0.86
N ALA A 71 5.12 2.08 -0.14
CA ALA A 71 4.72 2.32 -1.53
C ALA A 71 3.35 1.75 -1.91
N GLY A 72 2.63 1.09 -0.99
CA GLY A 72 1.36 0.47 -1.33
C GLY A 72 0.21 1.45 -1.53
N MET A 73 0.32 2.66 -1.00
CA MET A 73 -0.63 3.74 -1.27
C MET A 73 0.08 5.08 -1.30
N PHE A 74 -0.18 5.83 -2.37
CA PHE A 74 0.32 7.19 -2.51
C PHE A 74 -0.55 8.05 -3.42
N VAL A 75 -0.51 9.36 -3.20
CA VAL A 75 -1.13 10.37 -4.05
C VAL A 75 -0.03 11.08 -4.84
N TYR A 76 -0.23 11.19 -6.15
CA TYR A 76 0.74 11.81 -7.04
C TYR A 76 0.04 12.46 -8.25
N GLU A 77 0.76 13.35 -8.91
CA GLU A 77 0.34 13.98 -10.16
C GLU A 77 0.87 13.16 -11.36
N PRO A 78 -0.01 12.61 -12.22
CA PRO A 78 0.43 11.92 -13.42
C PRO A 78 1.15 12.89 -14.37
N SER A 79 2.36 12.52 -14.79
CA SER A 79 3.13 13.31 -15.74
C SER A 79 3.93 12.40 -16.66
N LEU A 80 3.85 12.68 -17.97
CA LEU A 80 4.60 11.92 -18.96
C LEU A 80 6.12 12.12 -18.79
N SER A 81 6.57 13.31 -18.41
CA SER A 81 7.99 13.56 -18.15
C SER A 81 8.48 12.76 -16.94
N VAL A 82 7.68 12.71 -15.87
CA VAL A 82 8.00 11.90 -14.67
C VAL A 82 8.04 10.41 -15.03
N TYR A 83 7.12 9.94 -15.88
CA TYR A 83 7.14 8.57 -16.38
C TYR A 83 8.42 8.24 -17.16
N GLU A 84 8.83 9.12 -18.10
CA GLU A 84 10.07 8.95 -18.87
C GLU A 84 11.30 8.96 -17.96
N ASP A 85 11.36 9.88 -16.99
CA ASP A 85 12.44 9.96 -16.02
C ASP A 85 12.51 8.71 -15.12
N LEU A 86 11.35 8.18 -14.70
CA LEU A 86 11.26 6.92 -13.95
C LEU A 86 11.76 5.74 -14.77
N LEU A 87 11.57 5.69 -16.09
CA LEU A 87 12.13 4.61 -16.91
C LEU A 87 13.64 4.77 -17.08
N ASN A 88 14.09 5.97 -17.42
CA ASN A 88 15.51 6.26 -17.65
C ASN A 88 16.36 6.00 -16.39
N THR A 89 15.85 6.40 -15.22
CA THR A 89 16.58 6.21 -13.96
C THR A 89 16.51 4.77 -13.45
N LEU A 90 15.46 4.01 -13.80
CA LEU A 90 15.36 2.59 -13.48
C LEU A 90 16.46 1.77 -14.17
N GLU A 91 16.79 2.08 -15.43
CA GLU A 91 17.83 1.36 -16.21
C GLU A 91 19.20 1.36 -15.53
N VAL A 92 19.52 2.43 -14.78
CA VAL A 92 20.80 2.62 -14.11
C VAL A 92 20.72 2.41 -12.59
N THR A 93 19.53 2.15 -12.05
CA THR A 93 19.32 1.90 -10.62
C THR A 93 19.72 0.47 -10.28
N ALA A 94 20.60 0.30 -9.29
CA ALA A 94 20.95 -1.02 -8.79
C ALA A 94 19.74 -1.65 -8.06
N PRO A 95 19.51 -2.97 -8.20
CA PRO A 95 18.46 -3.65 -7.46
C PRO A 95 18.62 -3.47 -5.95
N THR A 96 17.49 -3.28 -5.27
CA THR A 96 17.42 -3.05 -3.82
C THR A 96 16.52 -4.08 -3.14
N PRO A 97 16.61 -4.27 -1.80
CA PRO A 97 15.82 -5.25 -1.09
C PRO A 97 14.30 -5.04 -1.14
N PHE A 98 13.84 -3.78 -1.28
CA PHE A 98 12.41 -3.45 -1.35
C PHE A 98 11.98 -2.94 -2.74
N ALA A 99 12.68 -3.37 -3.80
CA ALA A 99 12.30 -3.15 -5.20
C ALA A 99 11.79 -1.72 -5.51
N GLU A 100 10.54 -1.58 -5.92
CA GLU A 100 9.93 -0.30 -6.28
C GLU A 100 9.82 0.65 -5.10
N GLN A 101 9.58 0.17 -3.88
CA GLN A 101 9.47 1.03 -2.71
C GLN A 101 10.77 1.80 -2.45
N ASP A 102 11.91 1.12 -2.45
CA ASP A 102 13.22 1.77 -2.31
C ASP A 102 13.48 2.75 -3.46
N TYR A 103 13.14 2.34 -4.68
CA TYR A 103 13.34 3.15 -5.87
C TYR A 103 12.53 4.46 -5.82
N LEU A 104 11.24 4.38 -5.51
CA LEU A 104 10.35 5.53 -5.39
C LEU A 104 10.79 6.44 -4.24
N ASN A 105 11.26 5.89 -3.12
CA ASN A 105 11.80 6.66 -1.99
C ASN A 105 13.07 7.45 -2.35
N VAL A 106 13.88 6.95 -3.31
CA VAL A 106 15.02 7.70 -3.84
C VAL A 106 14.56 8.74 -4.83
N PHE A 107 13.70 8.38 -5.79
CA PHE A 107 13.26 9.25 -6.88
C PHE A 107 12.45 10.45 -6.38
N PHE A 108 11.47 10.23 -5.49
CA PHE A 108 10.55 11.26 -4.99
C PHE A 108 11.01 11.95 -3.70
N ARG A 109 12.24 11.71 -3.23
CA ARG A 109 12.75 12.18 -1.93
C ARG A 109 12.50 13.66 -1.68
N ASP A 110 12.75 14.50 -2.67
CA ASP A 110 12.75 15.96 -2.50
C ASP A 110 11.34 16.57 -2.52
N ILE A 111 10.35 15.81 -2.99
CA ILE A 111 8.94 16.24 -3.05
C ILE A 111 8.02 15.37 -2.18
N TYR A 112 8.59 14.45 -1.41
CA TYR A 112 7.84 13.58 -0.52
C TYR A 112 7.24 14.37 0.65
N ARG A 113 5.93 14.16 0.90
CA ARG A 113 5.21 14.69 2.06
C ARG A 113 4.45 13.57 2.78
N PRO A 114 4.72 13.31 4.07
CA PRO A 114 4.03 12.26 4.80
C PRO A 114 2.55 12.60 5.01
N ILE A 115 1.69 11.60 4.87
CA ILE A 115 0.28 11.66 5.28
C ILE A 115 0.00 10.74 6.48
N PRO A 116 -1.08 10.98 7.24
CA PRO A 116 -1.40 10.18 8.43
C PRO A 116 -1.55 8.67 8.15
N PRO A 117 -1.16 7.79 9.10
CA PRO A 117 -1.26 6.33 8.96
C PRO A 117 -2.66 5.79 8.66
N ILE A 118 -3.72 6.54 8.98
CA ILE A 118 -5.10 6.15 8.67
C ILE A 118 -5.38 6.01 7.16
N TYR A 119 -4.54 6.57 6.28
CA TYR A 119 -4.68 6.48 4.82
C TYR A 119 -3.89 5.35 4.17
N ASN A 120 -3.09 4.61 4.96
CA ASN A 120 -2.41 3.39 4.56
C ASN A 120 -1.91 2.69 5.83
N LEU A 121 -2.83 2.05 6.56
CA LEU A 121 -2.46 1.30 7.75
C LEU A 121 -1.80 0.00 7.32
N VAL A 122 -0.48 0.03 7.23
CA VAL A 122 0.39 -1.15 7.18
C VAL A 122 0.08 -2.02 8.39
N MET A 123 -0.51 -3.18 8.17
CA MET A 123 -1.11 -3.99 9.25
C MET A 123 -0.15 -4.29 10.40
N ALA A 124 1.14 -4.44 10.11
CA ALA A 124 2.17 -4.69 11.12
C ALA A 124 2.38 -3.55 12.13
N MET A 125 1.88 -2.35 11.84
CA MET A 125 1.86 -1.24 12.79
C MET A 125 1.03 -1.56 14.04
N LEU A 126 0.03 -2.45 13.95
CA LEU A 126 -0.82 -2.86 15.08
C LEU A 126 -0.07 -3.53 16.23
N TRP A 127 1.10 -4.10 15.97
CA TRP A 127 1.94 -4.71 17.00
C TRP A 127 3.34 -4.09 17.11
N ARG A 128 3.79 -3.34 16.10
CA ARG A 128 5.09 -2.64 16.13
C ARG A 128 4.98 -1.27 16.81
N HIS A 129 3.91 -0.54 16.53
CA HIS A 129 3.66 0.82 17.02
C HIS A 129 2.19 0.99 17.43
N PRO A 130 1.64 0.14 18.32
CA PRO A 130 0.24 0.25 18.74
C PRO A 130 -0.08 1.61 19.36
N GLU A 131 0.91 2.30 19.93
CA GLU A 131 0.78 3.65 20.48
C GLU A 131 0.40 4.71 19.43
N ASN A 132 0.66 4.44 18.15
CA ASN A 132 0.40 5.37 17.05
C ASN A 132 -0.89 5.03 16.29
N ILE A 133 -1.57 3.92 16.61
CA ILE A 133 -2.69 3.40 15.83
C ILE A 133 -3.98 3.40 16.66
N GLU A 134 -4.97 4.15 16.16
CA GLU A 134 -6.36 4.03 16.56
C GLU A 134 -7.10 3.30 15.43
N LEU A 135 -7.28 1.98 15.57
CA LEU A 135 -7.77 1.12 14.48
C LEU A 135 -9.14 1.56 13.95
N GLU A 136 -10.01 2.05 14.82
CA GLU A 136 -11.35 2.53 14.46
C GLU A 136 -11.34 3.77 13.56
N LYS A 137 -10.21 4.49 13.49
CA LYS A 137 -10.02 5.65 12.61
C LYS A 137 -9.35 5.29 11.28
N ALA A 138 -8.93 4.03 11.10
CA ALA A 138 -8.27 3.61 9.87
C ALA A 138 -9.25 3.64 8.70
N LYS A 139 -8.92 4.42 7.67
CA LYS A 139 -9.72 4.54 6.44
C LYS A 139 -9.25 3.59 5.36
N VAL A 140 -7.98 3.23 5.38
CA VAL A 140 -7.35 2.35 4.40
C VAL A 140 -6.44 1.38 5.15
N VAL A 141 -6.61 0.09 4.91
CA VAL A 141 -5.80 -0.98 5.52
C VAL A 141 -5.06 -1.74 4.43
N HIS A 142 -3.78 -2.02 4.69
CA HIS A 142 -2.88 -2.69 3.78
C HIS A 142 -2.46 -4.05 4.36
N TYR A 143 -2.87 -5.13 3.69
CA TYR A 143 -2.65 -6.52 4.08
C TYR A 143 -1.27 -7.04 3.62
N CYS A 144 -0.21 -6.28 3.92
CA CYS A 144 1.14 -6.53 3.44
C CYS A 144 2.04 -7.34 4.38
N ALA A 145 1.57 -7.68 5.59
CA ALA A 145 2.32 -8.53 6.51
C ALA A 145 2.27 -10.00 6.06
N ALA A 146 3.33 -10.77 6.35
CA ALA A 146 3.36 -12.20 6.07
C ALA A 146 2.14 -12.92 6.71
N GLY A 147 1.40 -13.69 5.90
CA GLY A 147 0.18 -14.37 6.32
C GLY A 147 -1.09 -13.52 6.35
N SER A 148 -1.00 -12.20 6.19
CA SER A 148 -2.17 -11.30 6.32
C SER A 148 -3.05 -11.19 5.07
N LYS A 149 -2.58 -11.66 3.91
CA LYS A 149 -3.34 -11.60 2.65
C LYS A 149 -4.69 -12.33 2.83
N PRO A 150 -5.85 -11.65 2.71
CA PRO A 150 -7.15 -12.23 3.09
C PRO A 150 -7.48 -13.54 2.37
N TRP A 151 -7.12 -13.65 1.08
CA TRP A 151 -7.33 -14.84 0.24
C TRP A 151 -6.36 -16.00 0.51
N ARG A 152 -5.38 -15.83 1.39
CA ARG A 152 -4.45 -16.88 1.85
C ARG A 152 -4.38 -16.97 3.36
N TYR A 153 -5.26 -16.29 4.07
CA TYR A 153 -5.20 -16.17 5.51
C TYR A 153 -5.41 -17.53 6.17
N THR A 154 -4.48 -17.93 7.03
CA THR A 154 -4.55 -19.23 7.72
C THR A 154 -4.60 -19.15 9.23
N ASP A 155 -4.50 -17.95 9.82
CA ASP A 155 -4.34 -17.67 11.26
C ASP A 155 -3.08 -18.20 11.96
N LYS A 156 -2.18 -18.88 11.22
CA LYS A 156 -1.02 -19.59 11.80
C LYS A 156 0.26 -18.79 11.81
N GLU A 157 0.39 -17.82 10.93
CA GLU A 157 1.56 -16.96 10.85
C GLU A 157 1.64 -16.02 12.06
N GLU A 158 2.82 -15.47 12.33
CA GLU A 158 3.06 -14.63 13.50
C GLU A 158 2.10 -13.43 13.53
N ASN A 159 1.42 -13.23 14.67
CA ASN A 159 0.40 -12.19 14.89
C ASN A 159 -0.92 -12.38 14.10
N MET A 160 -1.07 -13.44 13.29
CA MET A 160 -2.33 -13.69 12.56
C MET A 160 -3.41 -14.31 13.44
N ASP A 161 -3.11 -14.73 14.67
CA ASP A 161 -4.10 -15.24 15.61
C ASP A 161 -4.86 -14.13 16.37
N ARG A 162 -4.45 -12.87 16.21
CA ARG A 162 -5.04 -11.71 16.90
C ARG A 162 -6.47 -11.42 16.43
N GLU A 163 -7.29 -10.96 17.36
CA GLU A 163 -8.71 -10.67 17.10
C GLU A 163 -8.92 -9.47 16.17
N ASP A 164 -8.06 -8.45 16.24
CA ASP A 164 -8.12 -7.30 15.33
C ASP A 164 -7.81 -7.70 13.89
N ILE A 165 -6.86 -8.60 13.68
CA ILE A 165 -6.51 -9.14 12.36
C ILE A 165 -7.63 -10.01 11.78
N LYS A 166 -8.18 -10.93 12.58
CA LYS A 166 -9.34 -11.75 12.18
C LYS A 166 -10.53 -10.87 11.78
N MET A 167 -10.78 -9.80 12.54
CA MET A 167 -11.84 -8.84 12.25
C MET A 167 -11.60 -8.15 10.90
N LEU A 168 -10.38 -7.66 10.63
CA LEU A 168 -10.04 -7.02 9.36
C LEU A 168 -10.17 -8.00 8.17
N VAL A 169 -9.63 -9.21 8.29
CA VAL A 169 -9.78 -10.25 7.26
C VAL A 169 -11.25 -10.59 7.03
N GLY A 170 -12.06 -10.67 8.10
CA GLY A 170 -13.51 -10.83 8.00
C GLY A 170 -14.16 -9.74 7.15
N LYS A 171 -13.82 -8.47 7.40
CA LYS A 171 -14.32 -7.34 6.60
C LYS A 171 -13.95 -7.42 5.12
N TRP A 172 -12.81 -8.00 4.77
CA TRP A 172 -12.46 -8.23 3.36
C TRP A 172 -13.42 -9.25 2.72
N TRP A 173 -13.66 -10.37 3.42
CA TRP A 173 -14.55 -11.42 2.94
C TRP A 173 -16.03 -11.01 2.95
N ASP A 174 -16.44 -10.11 3.84
CA ASP A 174 -17.80 -9.54 3.83
C ASP A 174 -18.08 -8.84 2.49
N ILE A 175 -17.12 -8.07 1.96
CA ILE A 175 -17.23 -7.44 0.63
C ILE A 175 -17.11 -8.47 -0.49
N TYR A 176 -16.13 -9.37 -0.41
CA TYR A 176 -15.89 -10.35 -1.48
C TYR A 176 -17.09 -11.29 -1.68
N HIS A 177 -17.81 -11.63 -0.61
CA HIS A 177 -19.01 -12.47 -0.67
C HIS A 177 -20.31 -11.67 -0.80
N ASP A 178 -20.25 -10.35 -0.98
CA ASP A 178 -21.44 -9.55 -1.21
C ASP A 178 -21.98 -9.82 -2.62
N GLU A 179 -23.01 -10.66 -2.70
CA GLU A 179 -23.67 -11.06 -3.96
C GLU A 179 -24.24 -9.87 -4.75
N TRP A 180 -24.44 -8.70 -4.14
CA TRP A 180 -24.88 -7.48 -4.83
C TRP A 180 -23.77 -6.85 -5.66
N LEU A 181 -22.51 -7.08 -5.28
CA LEU A 181 -21.34 -6.64 -6.04
C LEU A 181 -21.01 -7.61 -7.19
N ASP A 182 -21.65 -8.78 -7.25
CA ASP A 182 -21.54 -9.66 -8.40
C ASP A 182 -22.22 -9.03 -9.62
N PHE A 183 -21.40 -8.70 -10.61
CA PHE A 183 -21.82 -8.08 -11.88
C PHE A 183 -23.03 -8.77 -12.54
N LYS A 184 -23.12 -10.11 -12.45
CA LYS A 184 -24.24 -10.88 -13.02
C LYS A 184 -25.57 -10.59 -12.32
N ASN A 185 -25.54 -10.35 -11.02
CA ASN A 185 -26.71 -10.07 -10.21
C ASN A 185 -27.10 -8.59 -10.33
N ALA A 186 -26.14 -7.67 -10.42
CA ALA A 186 -26.37 -6.25 -10.65
C ALA A 186 -27.09 -5.98 -12.01
N VAL A 187 -26.72 -6.71 -13.06
CA VAL A 187 -27.41 -6.64 -14.37
C VAL A 187 -28.81 -7.26 -14.32
N ALA A 188 -29.01 -8.34 -13.55
CA ALA A 188 -30.30 -9.00 -13.44
C ALA A 188 -31.33 -8.21 -12.59
N THR A 189 -30.85 -7.38 -11.66
CA THR A 189 -31.69 -6.57 -10.74
C THR A 189 -32.03 -5.19 -11.30
N GLY A 190 -31.40 -4.77 -12.41
CA GLY A 190 -31.68 -3.49 -13.07
C GLY A 190 -31.14 -2.26 -12.33
N GLU A 191 -30.23 -2.46 -11.37
CA GLU A 191 -29.65 -1.39 -10.55
C GLU A 191 -28.44 -0.71 -11.23
N ALA A 192 -27.89 -1.31 -12.30
CA ALA A 192 -26.91 -0.66 -13.14
C ALA A 192 -27.61 0.24 -14.18
N GLU A 193 -27.76 1.54 -13.88
CA GLU A 193 -28.01 2.60 -14.90
C GLU A 193 -26.76 2.84 -15.77
N ALA A 194 -26.02 1.79 -16.13
CA ALA A 194 -24.95 1.90 -17.09
C ALA A 194 -25.56 1.68 -18.49
N ASP A 195 -25.56 2.75 -19.28
CA ASP A 195 -25.97 2.76 -20.69
C ASP A 195 -25.37 1.54 -21.41
N GLU A 196 -26.20 0.71 -22.03
CA GLU A 196 -25.78 -0.55 -22.66
C GLU A 196 -24.59 -0.34 -23.64
N ASP A 197 -24.49 0.86 -24.24
CA ASP A 197 -23.40 1.28 -25.12
C ASP A 197 -22.06 1.53 -24.39
N GLN A 198 -22.06 2.07 -23.17
CA GLN A 198 -20.83 2.22 -22.37
C GLN A 198 -20.33 0.87 -21.87
N LEU A 199 -21.25 -0.02 -21.50
CA LEU A 199 -20.93 -1.39 -21.08
C LEU A 199 -20.35 -2.20 -22.24
N GLN A 200 -20.90 -2.09 -23.45
CA GLN A 200 -20.34 -2.73 -24.64
C GLN A 200 -18.92 -2.23 -24.96
N GLN A 201 -18.61 -0.94 -24.75
CA GLN A 201 -17.23 -0.43 -24.92
C GLN A 201 -16.26 -1.05 -23.91
N PHE A 202 -16.64 -1.24 -22.64
CA PHE A 202 -15.83 -2.01 -21.67
C PHE A 202 -15.59 -3.45 -22.16
N PHE A 203 -16.60 -4.09 -22.76
CA PHE A 203 -16.48 -5.44 -23.34
C PHE A 203 -15.75 -5.50 -24.68
N VAL A 204 -15.48 -4.42 -25.39
CA VAL A 204 -14.60 -4.45 -26.59
C VAL A 204 -13.13 -4.35 -26.18
N VAL A 205 -12.82 -3.74 -25.03
CA VAL A 205 -11.45 -3.54 -24.56
C VAL A 205 -10.88 -4.78 -23.84
N PHE A 206 -11.72 -5.59 -23.18
CA PHE A 206 -11.28 -6.77 -22.42
C PHE A 206 -11.13 -8.13 -23.16
N PRO A 207 -11.74 -8.45 -24.32
CA PRO A 207 -11.57 -9.76 -24.96
C PRO A 207 -10.23 -9.91 -25.66
N GLU A 208 -9.53 -8.80 -25.93
CA GLU A 208 -8.19 -8.82 -26.55
C GLU A 208 -7.06 -9.09 -25.55
N ALA A 209 -7.34 -9.12 -24.24
CA ALA A 209 -6.42 -9.67 -23.25
C ALA A 209 -6.44 -11.20 -23.33
N GLY A 210 -5.90 -11.72 -24.45
CA GLY A 210 -5.72 -13.15 -24.69
C GLY A 210 -5.00 -13.82 -23.52
N ILE A 211 -5.34 -15.09 -23.30
CA ILE A 211 -4.79 -16.03 -22.31
C ILE A 211 -3.42 -15.58 -21.79
N VAL A 212 -3.42 -14.83 -20.69
CA VAL A 212 -2.20 -14.48 -19.98
C VAL A 212 -1.69 -15.78 -19.41
N GLN A 213 -0.56 -16.28 -19.92
CA GLN A 213 0.14 -17.37 -19.25
C GLN A 213 0.44 -16.92 -17.83
N HIS A 214 -0.29 -17.46 -16.86
CA HIS A 214 -0.02 -17.24 -15.45
C HIS A 214 1.37 -17.78 -15.12
N LEU A 215 2.39 -16.94 -15.29
CA LEU A 215 3.67 -17.16 -14.66
C LEU A 215 3.42 -17.04 -13.15
N LYS A 216 3.80 -18.07 -12.40
CA LYS A 216 3.78 -18.01 -10.94
C LYS A 216 4.61 -16.79 -10.54
N ALA A 217 3.96 -15.80 -9.93
CA ALA A 217 4.67 -14.73 -9.25
C ALA A 217 5.67 -15.37 -8.26
N PRO A 218 6.89 -14.81 -8.12
CA PRO A 218 7.78 -15.18 -7.03
C PRO A 218 7.00 -15.12 -5.71
N SER A 219 7.34 -16.00 -4.77
CA SER A 219 6.79 -15.90 -3.42
C SER A 219 7.11 -14.51 -2.88
N ALA A 220 6.10 -13.66 -2.74
CA ALA A 220 6.18 -12.50 -1.87
C ALA A 220 6.45 -13.07 -0.47
N ALA A 221 7.60 -12.70 0.08
CA ALA A 221 8.03 -13.08 1.42
C ALA A 221 7.23 -12.32 2.48
#